data_AF-W1DQA5-F1
#
_entry.id   AF-W1DQA5-F1
#
_cell.length_a   1.000
_cell.length_b   1.000
_cell.length_c   1.000
_cell.angle_alpha   90.00
_cell.angle_beta   90.00
_cell.angle_gamma   90.00
#
_symmetry.space_group_name_H-M   'P 1'
#
loop_
_entity.id
_entity.type
_entity.pdbx_description
1 polymer ?
#
loop_
_entity_poly.entity_id
_entity_poly.type
_entity_poly.pdbx_seq_one_letter_code
_entity_poly.pdbx_strand_id
1 'polypeptide(L)' 'MVQRIAMAPQGPEFSRFVMGYWRLMDWKNVAWRAGQLY' A
#
# COMPACT_ATOMS: atom_id res chain seq x y z
N MET A 1 -12.05 12.11 -2.39
CA MET A 1 -11.99 11.05 -1.35
C MET A 1 -11.95 9.68 -2.05
N VAL A 2 -11.28 8.68 -1.47
CA VAL A 2 -11.22 7.32 -2.04
C VAL A 2 -12.49 6.54 -1.69
N GLN A 3 -13.14 5.96 -2.70
CA GLN A 3 -14.38 5.18 -2.56
C GLN A 3 -14.09 3.76 -2.04
N ARG A 4 -14.98 3.20 -1.21
CA ARG A 4 -14.96 1.79 -0.79
C ARG A 4 -15.93 0.93 -1.61
N ILE A 5 -15.55 -0.33 -1.86
CA ILE A 5 -16.30 -1.29 -2.67
C ILE A 5 -16.21 -2.67 -2.02
N ALA A 6 -17.35 -3.36 -1.88
CA ALA A 6 -17.38 -4.78 -1.51
C ALA A 6 -16.92 -5.65 -2.68
N MET A 7 -15.93 -6.52 -2.47
CA MET A 7 -15.37 -7.35 -3.56
C MET A 7 -16.22 -8.58 -3.89
N ALA A 8 -17.07 -9.01 -2.96
CA ALA A 8 -17.95 -10.17 -3.08
C ALA A 8 -19.13 -10.03 -2.11
N PRO A 9 -20.25 -10.78 -2.28
CA PRO A 9 -21.47 -10.62 -1.47
C PRO A 9 -21.28 -10.71 0.05
N GLN A 10 -20.27 -11.45 0.53
CA GLN A 10 -19.89 -11.58 1.94
C GLN A 10 -18.39 -11.32 2.14
N GLY A 11 -17.78 -10.63 1.17
CA GLY A 11 -16.36 -10.34 1.15
C GLY A 11 -16.01 -9.05 1.87
N PRO A 12 -14.71 -8.78 2.04
CA PRO A 12 -14.24 -7.52 2.61
C PRO A 12 -14.55 -6.32 1.70
N GLU A 13 -14.65 -5.15 2.31
CA GLU A 13 -14.60 -3.88 1.59
C GLU A 13 -13.16 -3.44 1.38
N PHE A 14 -12.84 -3.06 0.14
CA PHE A 14 -11.57 -2.43 -0.20
C PHE A 14 -11.78 -1.03 -0.75
N SER A 15 -10.71 -0.23 -0.73
CA SER A 15 -10.64 0.96 -1.57
C SER A 15 -10.75 0.58 -3.05
N ARG A 16 -11.40 1.43 -3.85
CA ARG A 16 -11.50 1.26 -5.31
C ARG A 16 -10.14 1.10 -6.00
N PHE A 17 -9.09 1.67 -5.41
CA PHE A 17 -7.70 1.47 -5.81
C PHE A 17 -6.92 0.86 -4.64
N VAL A 18 -6.08 -0.13 -4.95
CA VAL A 18 -5.22 -0.84 -3.99
C VAL A 18 -3.76 -0.45 -4.24
N MET A 19 -3.03 -0.16 -3.18
CA MET A 19 -1.60 0.13 -3.27
C MET A 19 -0.80 -1.15 -3.45
N GLY A 20 -0.06 -1.25 -4.55
CA GLY A 20 0.83 -2.37 -4.82
C GLY A 20 2.27 -2.06 -4.43
N TYR A 21 2.88 -2.96 -3.67
CA TYR A 21 4.26 -2.83 -3.18
C TYR A 21 5.24 -3.81 -3.85
N TRP A 22 4.91 -4.35 -5.03
CA TRP A 22 5.74 -5.36 -5.70
C TRP A 22 7.12 -4.85 -6.15
N ARG A 23 7.27 -3.53 -6.39
CA ARG A 23 8.55 -2.84 -6.69
C ARG A 23 9.11 -2.07 -5.49
N LEU A 24 8.60 -2.32 -4.29
CA LEU A 24 8.98 -1.53 -3.11
C LEU A 24 10.50 -1.49 -2.88
N MET A 25 11.19 -2.59 -3.18
CA MET A 25 12.65 -2.68 -3.01
C MET A 25 13.44 -1.93 -4.09
N ASP A 26 12.89 -1.79 -5.30
CA ASP A 26 13.49 -0.98 -6.38
C ASP A 26 13.32 0.52 -6.08
N TRP A 27 12.26 0.85 -5.36
CA TRP A 27 12.02 2.19 -4.86
C TRP A 27 12.93 2.42 -3.65
N LYS A 28 14.01 3.19 -3.83
CA LYS A 28 14.99 3.57 -2.78
C LYS A 28 14.35 4.42 -1.67
N ASN A 29 13.45 3.84 -0.90
CA ASN A 29 12.64 4.53 0.09
C ASN A 29 13.51 5.02 1.26
N VAL A 30 13.22 6.23 1.73
CA VAL A 30 14.02 6.98 2.72
C VAL A 30 14.04 6.31 4.11
N ALA A 31 13.13 5.37 4.38
CA ALA A 31 13.11 4.62 5.65
C ALA A 31 14.40 3.84 5.91
N TRP A 32 15.02 3.26 4.87
CA TRP A 32 16.33 2.60 5.01
C TRP A 32 17.45 3.60 5.32
N ARG A 33 17.38 4.84 4.83
CA ARG A 33 18.33 5.91 5.19
C ARG A 33 18.12 6.45 6.61
N ALA A 34 16.88 6.49 7.10
CA ALA A 34 16.59 6.97 8.45
C ALA A 34 17.18 6.07 9.55
N GLY A 35 17.24 4.75 9.32
CA GLY A 35 17.89 3.79 10.23
C GLY A 35 19.41 3.79 10.20
N GLN A 36 20.06 4.55 9.30
CA GLN A 36 21.52 4.71 9.24
C GLN A 36 22.01 5.97 9.99
N LEU A 37 21.08 6.79 10.49
CA LEU A 37 21.37 8.04 11.20
C LEU A 37 21.27 7.90 12.72
N TYR A 38 21.09 6.67 13.23
CA TYR A 38 21.06 6.32 14.64
C TYR A 38 21.99 5.15 14.92
#